data_AF-A0A2S1KNQ1-F1
#
_entry.id   AF-A0A2S1KNQ1-F1
#
_cell.length_a   1.000
_cell.length_b   1.000
_cell.length_c   1.000
_cell.angle_alpha   90.00
_cell.angle_beta   90.00
_cell.angle_gamma   90.00
#
_symmetry.space_group_name_H-M   'P 1'
#
loop_
_entity.id
_entity.type
_entity.pdbx_description
1 polymer ?
#
loop_
_entity_poly.entity_id
_entity_poly.type
_entity_poly.pdbx_seq_one_letter_code
_entity_poly.pdbx_strand_id
1 'polypeptide(L)'
;MTEKRLFTSESVSEGHPDKVSDQISDAILDAVLAQDPQARTAVETSVTTGYVNIFGEMSTKAYVNINDIVRQTLKRIGYDDKDAGFLADDIHVGITLDEQSPDIAQGVDSAIEQREDGGVDPLDQIGAGDQGLMFGFATNETDEYLPLSVVLSHKLVKKQAEVRRNGELSYLLPDAKAQVTVELDENDKPTRIDAVVLSTQHRDSVTLDQLRADVRKFILDPVLPADMVDDDTRYYINPTGRFVIGGPKGDAGMTGRKIIVDTYGGYARHGGGAFSGKDATKVDRSAAYATRHIAKNIVAAGLAEKVEIQVAYAIGVAKPVSVNVNTFGTGKVSDDELVAAIRDLFELRPAGIIEDLDLRKPRYEATAAYGHFGRPELDLPWERLDKVDELKAYFNK
;
A
#
# COMPACT_ATOMS: atom_id res chain seq x y z
N MET A 1 32.12 -13.10 -18.02
CA MET A 1 30.74 -13.34 -17.59
C MET A 1 30.17 -11.99 -17.24
N THR A 2 29.12 -11.56 -17.91
CA THR A 2 28.38 -10.36 -17.53
C THR A 2 27.72 -10.65 -16.19
N GLU A 3 27.87 -9.77 -15.21
CA GLU A 3 27.20 -9.92 -13.90
C GLU A 3 25.68 -9.94 -14.08
N LYS A 4 24.99 -10.80 -13.33
CA LYS A 4 23.53 -10.88 -13.36
C LYS A 4 22.93 -9.59 -12.81
N ARG A 5 21.96 -9.00 -13.51
CA ARG A 5 21.16 -7.90 -12.97
C ARG A 5 20.02 -8.48 -12.16
N LEU A 6 20.10 -8.37 -10.83
CA LEU A 6 19.10 -8.90 -9.91
C LEU A 6 18.34 -7.74 -9.26
N PHE A 7 17.02 -7.83 -9.22
CA PHE A 7 16.16 -6.92 -8.48
C PHE A 7 15.33 -7.69 -7.46
N THR A 8 15.19 -7.16 -6.25
CA THR A 8 14.53 -7.85 -5.14
C THR A 8 13.46 -6.95 -4.51
N SER A 9 12.28 -7.53 -4.30
CA SER A 9 11.22 -6.94 -3.49
C SER A 9 10.82 -7.89 -2.38
N GLU A 10 10.15 -7.37 -1.36
CA GLU A 10 9.62 -8.16 -0.26
C GLU A 10 8.22 -7.72 0.14
N SER A 11 7.54 -8.58 0.89
CA SER A 11 6.26 -8.30 1.51
C SER A 11 6.12 -9.04 2.83
N VAL A 12 5.13 -8.62 3.61
CA VAL A 12 4.80 -9.20 4.90
C VAL A 12 3.30 -9.42 4.99
N SER A 13 2.89 -10.46 5.70
CA SER A 13 1.48 -10.81 5.91
C SER A 13 0.73 -9.77 6.74
N GLU A 14 -0.59 -9.86 6.75
CA GLU A 14 -1.47 -9.12 7.66
C GLU A 14 -1.15 -9.34 9.16
N GLY A 15 -0.44 -10.42 9.52
CA GLY A 15 -0.04 -10.70 10.90
C GLY A 15 1.24 -9.98 11.33
N HIS A 16 2.02 -9.43 10.41
CA HIS A 16 3.24 -8.71 10.78
C HIS A 16 2.91 -7.51 11.69
N PRO A 17 3.65 -7.23 12.78
CA PRO A 17 3.27 -6.21 13.75
C PRO A 17 3.09 -4.81 13.15
N ASP A 18 3.97 -4.36 12.26
CA ASP A 18 3.72 -3.09 11.53
C ASP A 18 2.43 -3.11 10.69
N LYS A 19 2.09 -4.25 10.06
CA LYS A 19 0.84 -4.38 9.31
C LYS A 19 -0.39 -4.52 10.19
N VAL A 20 -0.24 -5.02 11.41
CA VAL A 20 -1.29 -4.95 12.43
C VAL A 20 -1.59 -3.50 12.76
N SER A 21 -0.55 -2.67 12.99
CA SER A 21 -0.72 -1.23 13.20
C SER A 21 -1.43 -0.53 12.03
N ASP A 22 -0.98 -0.77 10.80
CA ASP A 22 -1.60 -0.20 9.59
C ASP A 22 -3.09 -0.55 9.48
N GLN A 23 -3.43 -1.84 9.70
CA GLN A 23 -4.81 -2.31 9.62
C GLN A 23 -5.70 -1.73 10.72
N ILE A 24 -5.19 -1.57 11.95
CA ILE A 24 -5.94 -0.95 13.04
C ILE A 24 -6.19 0.53 12.72
N SER A 25 -5.17 1.26 12.28
CA SER A 25 -5.29 2.66 11.88
C SER A 25 -6.35 2.86 10.78
N ASP A 26 -6.36 2.00 9.75
CA ASP A 26 -7.36 2.10 8.69
C ASP A 26 -8.74 1.56 9.06
N ALA A 27 -8.85 0.59 9.98
CA ALA A 27 -10.14 0.14 10.51
C ALA A 27 -10.84 1.25 11.30
N ILE A 28 -10.08 2.05 12.06
CA ILE A 28 -10.60 3.24 12.74
C ILE A 28 -11.06 4.28 11.71
N LEU A 29 -10.25 4.55 10.69
CA LEU A 29 -10.62 5.46 9.60
C LEU A 29 -11.92 5.03 8.91
N ASP A 30 -12.04 3.77 8.53
CA ASP A 30 -13.24 3.25 7.87
C ASP A 30 -14.48 3.37 8.75
N ALA A 31 -14.36 3.03 10.05
CA ALA A 31 -15.47 3.16 11.00
C ALA A 31 -15.94 4.62 11.16
N VAL A 32 -15.00 5.56 11.11
CA VAL A 32 -15.27 7.00 11.18
C VAL A 32 -15.93 7.50 9.89
N LEU A 33 -15.34 7.19 8.72
CA LEU A 33 -15.87 7.61 7.42
C LEU A 33 -17.26 7.04 7.11
N ALA A 34 -17.58 5.86 7.66
CA ALA A 34 -18.91 5.26 7.54
C ALA A 34 -20.01 6.13 8.19
N GLN A 35 -19.67 6.96 9.18
CA GLN A 35 -20.60 7.84 9.89
C GLN A 35 -20.42 9.31 9.51
N ASP A 36 -19.18 9.74 9.23
CA ASP A 36 -18.81 11.10 8.90
C ASP A 36 -17.82 11.12 7.71
N PRO A 37 -18.33 11.19 6.47
CA PRO A 37 -17.48 11.23 5.27
C PRO A 37 -16.56 12.47 5.17
N GLN A 38 -16.76 13.48 6.02
CA GLN A 38 -15.96 14.71 6.06
C GLN A 38 -14.93 14.71 7.20
N ALA A 39 -14.85 13.61 7.96
CA ALA A 39 -13.92 13.47 9.06
C ALA A 39 -12.47 13.70 8.61
N ARG A 40 -11.68 14.32 9.49
CA ARG A 40 -10.24 14.48 9.34
C ARG A 40 -9.54 13.52 10.29
N THR A 41 -8.66 12.68 9.78
CA THR A 41 -7.93 11.70 10.59
C THR A 41 -6.44 11.70 10.26
N ALA A 42 -5.64 11.49 11.30
CA ALA A 42 -4.23 11.13 11.27
C ALA A 42 -4.00 10.16 12.44
N VAL A 43 -4.59 8.97 12.35
CA VAL A 43 -4.58 7.97 13.42
C VAL A 43 -3.37 7.06 13.29
N GLU A 44 -2.48 7.15 14.27
CA GLU A 44 -1.28 6.33 14.39
C GLU A 44 -1.51 5.19 15.39
N THR A 45 -0.95 4.02 15.09
CA THR A 45 -1.03 2.85 15.95
C THR A 45 0.36 2.29 16.22
N SER A 46 0.70 2.06 17.48
CA SER A 46 1.84 1.23 17.86
C SER A 46 1.39 -0.02 18.60
N VAL A 47 2.08 -1.14 18.34
CA VAL A 47 1.78 -2.42 18.97
C VAL A 47 3.04 -3.02 19.57
N THR A 48 2.90 -3.64 20.74
CA THR A 48 3.95 -4.42 21.39
C THR A 48 3.32 -5.45 22.33
N THR A 49 4.13 -6.16 23.10
CA THR A 49 3.67 -7.27 23.96
C THR A 49 2.58 -6.81 24.93
N GLY A 50 1.35 -7.31 24.73
CA GLY A 50 0.19 -7.03 25.59
C GLY A 50 -0.38 -5.61 25.46
N TYR A 51 0.06 -4.80 24.50
CA TYR A 51 -0.32 -3.40 24.41
C TYR A 51 -0.51 -2.91 22.98
N VAL A 52 -1.61 -2.17 22.77
CA VAL A 52 -1.89 -1.39 21.55
C VAL A 52 -2.09 0.06 21.97
N ASN A 53 -1.31 0.97 21.41
CA ASN A 53 -1.47 2.41 21.62
C ASN A 53 -2.01 3.06 20.35
N ILE A 54 -3.14 3.75 20.48
CA ILE A 54 -3.76 4.56 19.43
C ILE A 54 -3.52 6.02 19.77
N PHE A 55 -2.92 6.78 18.86
CA PHE A 55 -2.58 8.18 19.08
C PHE A 55 -2.64 9.01 17.79
N GLY A 56 -2.55 10.33 17.91
CA GLY A 56 -2.63 11.27 16.79
C GLY A 56 -3.90 12.12 16.83
N GLU A 57 -4.36 12.60 15.68
CA GLU A 57 -5.43 13.59 15.60
C GLU A 57 -6.66 13.08 14.85
N MET A 58 -7.85 13.37 15.39
CA MET A 58 -9.11 13.02 14.77
C MET A 58 -10.17 14.09 15.04
N SER A 59 -10.65 14.72 13.97
CA SER A 59 -11.76 15.68 14.01
C SER A 59 -12.96 15.09 13.27
N THR A 60 -14.00 14.70 14.01
CA THR A 60 -15.18 14.05 13.45
C THR A 60 -16.42 14.25 14.33
N LYS A 61 -17.60 14.12 13.72
CA LYS A 61 -18.89 14.00 14.43
C LYS A 61 -19.27 12.55 14.74
N ALA A 62 -18.52 11.58 14.22
CA ALA A 62 -18.76 10.15 14.44
C ALA A 62 -18.48 9.74 15.89
N TYR A 63 -19.22 8.75 16.38
CA TYR A 63 -18.84 8.02 17.59
C TYR A 63 -18.45 6.60 17.21
N VAL A 64 -17.23 6.21 17.54
CA VAL A 64 -16.70 4.87 17.27
C VAL A 64 -16.13 4.27 18.54
N ASN A 65 -16.43 2.99 18.79
CA ASN A 65 -15.78 2.26 19.89
C ASN A 65 -14.42 1.74 19.41
N ILE A 66 -13.38 2.55 19.61
CA ILE A 66 -12.01 2.23 19.20
C ILE A 66 -11.51 0.93 19.85
N ASN A 67 -11.88 0.67 21.12
CA ASN A 67 -11.47 -0.56 21.79
C ASN A 67 -12.03 -1.80 21.07
N ASP A 68 -13.31 -1.77 20.74
CA ASP A 68 -13.96 -2.86 20.00
C ASP A 68 -13.34 -3.01 18.61
N ILE A 69 -13.10 -1.91 17.89
CA ILE A 69 -12.47 -1.94 16.55
C ILE A 69 -11.11 -2.62 16.61
N VAL A 70 -10.23 -2.19 17.53
CA VAL A 70 -8.90 -2.80 17.74
C VAL A 70 -9.02 -4.31 17.95
N ARG A 71 -9.90 -4.74 18.85
CA ARG A 71 -10.05 -6.17 19.17
C ARG A 71 -10.61 -6.96 17.99
N GLN A 72 -11.61 -6.43 17.27
CA GLN A 72 -12.17 -7.10 16.09
C GLN A 72 -11.15 -7.19 14.95
N THR A 73 -10.35 -6.16 14.71
CA THR A 73 -9.26 -6.18 13.73
C THR A 73 -8.24 -7.26 14.07
N LEU A 74 -7.82 -7.37 15.34
CA LEU A 74 -6.89 -8.41 15.78
C LEU A 74 -7.47 -9.83 15.61
N LYS A 75 -8.73 -10.05 15.98
CA LYS A 75 -9.42 -11.33 15.77
C LYS A 75 -9.50 -11.67 14.29
N ARG A 76 -9.86 -10.70 13.44
CA ARG A 76 -9.90 -10.86 11.98
C ARG A 76 -8.54 -11.29 11.42
N ILE A 77 -7.43 -10.71 11.89
CA ILE A 77 -6.06 -11.05 11.46
C ILE A 77 -5.69 -12.49 11.88
N GLY A 78 -6.21 -12.96 13.01
CA GLY A 78 -5.95 -14.29 13.57
C GLY A 78 -5.27 -14.27 14.94
N TYR A 79 -5.18 -13.11 15.58
CA TYR A 79 -4.75 -12.96 16.98
C TYR A 79 -5.89 -13.28 17.97
N ASP A 80 -6.68 -14.30 17.65
CA ASP A 80 -7.67 -14.94 18.53
C ASP A 80 -7.19 -16.34 18.98
N ASP A 81 -6.01 -16.75 18.52
CA ASP A 81 -5.37 -18.00 18.88
C ASP A 81 -4.32 -17.77 19.98
N LYS A 82 -4.48 -18.47 21.10
CA LYS A 82 -3.53 -18.44 22.22
C LYS A 82 -2.09 -18.78 21.82
N ASP A 83 -1.89 -19.62 20.81
CA ASP A 83 -0.56 -20.03 20.36
C ASP A 83 0.10 -18.96 19.48
N ALA A 84 -0.67 -18.00 18.94
CA ALA A 84 -0.11 -16.84 18.23
C ALA A 84 0.69 -15.92 19.14
N GLY A 85 0.47 -15.99 20.46
CA GLY A 85 1.23 -15.28 21.47
C GLY A 85 0.79 -13.83 21.73
N PHE A 86 -0.14 -13.31 20.94
CA PHE A 86 -0.77 -12.01 21.14
C PHE A 86 -2.28 -12.22 21.00
N LEU A 87 -3.03 -12.15 22.10
CA LEU A 87 -4.46 -12.46 22.10
C LEU A 87 -5.28 -11.17 22.18
N ALA A 88 -6.22 -11.00 21.26
CA ALA A 88 -7.06 -9.82 21.15
C ALA A 88 -7.84 -9.51 22.41
N ASP A 89 -8.16 -10.49 23.26
CA ASP A 89 -8.90 -10.31 24.51
C ASP A 89 -7.99 -9.94 25.69
N ASP A 90 -6.69 -10.28 25.65
CA ASP A 90 -5.74 -10.12 26.77
C ASP A 90 -4.82 -8.89 26.65
N ILE A 91 -5.16 -7.94 25.77
CA ILE A 91 -4.37 -6.72 25.56
C ILE A 91 -4.95 -5.51 26.31
N HIS A 92 -4.05 -4.60 26.69
CA HIS A 92 -4.40 -3.23 27.04
C HIS A 92 -4.45 -2.36 25.78
N VAL A 93 -5.51 -1.54 25.65
CA VAL A 93 -5.64 -0.56 24.56
C VAL A 93 -5.56 0.83 25.18
N GLY A 94 -4.48 1.55 24.88
CA GLY A 94 -4.31 2.96 25.20
C GLY A 94 -4.84 3.82 24.07
N ILE A 95 -5.57 4.89 24.39
CA ILE A 95 -6.11 5.84 23.41
C ILE A 95 -5.68 7.24 23.86
N THR A 96 -4.97 7.95 22.99
CA THR A 96 -4.50 9.32 23.18
C THR A 96 -4.70 10.09 21.87
N LEU A 97 -5.98 10.33 21.55
CA LEU A 97 -6.39 11.08 20.38
C LEU A 97 -6.79 12.50 20.78
N ASP A 98 -6.30 13.47 20.02
CA ASP A 98 -6.65 14.89 20.16
C ASP A 98 -7.42 15.39 18.93
N GLU A 99 -8.06 16.56 19.05
CA GLU A 99 -8.63 17.25 17.89
C GLU A 99 -7.51 17.82 17.01
N GLN A 100 -7.74 17.90 15.69
CA GLN A 100 -6.78 18.50 14.77
C GLN A 100 -6.52 19.98 15.12
N SER A 101 -5.26 20.41 15.03
CA SER A 101 -4.88 21.80 15.27
C SER A 101 -5.70 22.79 14.42
N PRO A 102 -6.30 23.83 15.01
CA PRO A 102 -7.00 24.89 14.28
C PRO A 102 -6.09 25.61 13.25
N ASP A 103 -4.80 25.72 13.53
CA ASP A 103 -3.81 26.37 12.64
C ASP A 103 -3.56 25.56 11.37
N ILE A 104 -3.69 24.23 11.45
CA ILE A 104 -3.65 23.32 10.29
C ILE A 104 -5.00 23.36 9.58
N ALA A 105 -6.11 23.25 10.33
CA ALA A 105 -7.46 23.25 9.78
C ALA A 105 -7.73 24.47 8.88
N GLN A 106 -7.34 25.68 9.31
CA GLN A 106 -7.53 26.91 8.51
C GLN A 106 -6.85 26.89 7.14
N GLY A 107 -5.74 26.15 6.97
CA GLY A 107 -4.99 26.07 5.72
C GLY A 107 -5.51 24.98 4.79
N VAL A 108 -6.15 23.96 5.36
CA VAL A 108 -6.68 22.82 4.63
C VAL A 108 -8.15 23.03 4.25
N ASP A 109 -8.93 23.71 5.10
CA ASP A 109 -10.34 24.02 4.87
C ASP A 109 -10.55 25.19 3.90
N SER A 110 -9.51 25.97 3.63
CA SER A 110 -9.48 27.03 2.63
C SER A 110 -8.06 27.21 2.12
N ALA A 111 -7.79 26.78 0.88
CA ALA A 111 -6.45 26.90 0.30
C ALA A 111 -6.03 28.37 0.15
N ILE A 112 -4.73 28.61 -0.05
CA ILE A 112 -4.19 29.96 -0.24
C ILE A 112 -4.83 30.65 -1.46
N GLU A 113 -5.12 29.88 -2.52
CA GLU A 113 -5.80 30.37 -3.73
C GLU A 113 -7.20 30.93 -3.41
N GLN A 114 -7.89 30.36 -2.42
CA GLN A 114 -9.19 30.87 -1.97
C GLN A 114 -9.04 32.04 -0.99
N ARG A 115 -8.08 31.96 -0.05
CA ARG A 115 -7.90 32.95 1.02
C ARG A 115 -7.29 34.27 0.55
N GLU A 116 -6.30 34.22 -0.34
CA GLU A 116 -5.52 35.38 -0.76
C GLU A 116 -5.94 35.90 -2.15
N ASP A 117 -6.20 35.00 -3.10
CA ASP A 117 -6.53 35.40 -4.48
C ASP A 117 -8.03 35.60 -4.72
N GLY A 118 -8.87 35.35 -3.69
CA GLY A 118 -10.32 35.44 -3.79
C GLY A 118 -10.92 34.39 -4.73
N GLY A 119 -10.24 33.24 -4.88
CA GLY A 119 -10.63 32.15 -5.78
C GLY A 119 -12.09 31.73 -5.60
N VAL A 120 -12.81 31.67 -6.73
CA VAL A 120 -14.22 31.22 -6.81
C VAL A 120 -14.35 29.77 -7.28
N ASP A 121 -13.24 29.12 -7.67
CA ASP A 121 -13.25 27.73 -8.10
C ASP A 121 -13.45 26.82 -6.87
N PRO A 122 -14.52 26.00 -6.81
CA PRO A 122 -14.75 25.06 -5.72
C PRO A 122 -13.60 24.08 -5.48
N LEU A 123 -12.79 23.80 -6.50
CA LEU A 123 -11.65 22.88 -6.39
C LEU A 123 -10.45 23.49 -5.66
N ASP A 124 -10.42 24.82 -5.49
CA ASP A 124 -9.43 25.52 -4.67
C ASP A 124 -9.83 25.55 -3.18
N GLN A 125 -10.95 24.93 -2.80
CA GLN A 125 -11.42 24.92 -1.41
C GLN A 125 -10.48 24.13 -0.48
N ILE A 126 -9.90 23.02 -0.96
CA ILE A 126 -9.07 22.14 -0.13
C ILE A 126 -7.61 22.30 -0.50
N GLY A 127 -6.84 22.92 0.39
CA GLY A 127 -5.38 22.97 0.30
C GLY A 127 -4.75 21.65 0.72
N ALA A 128 -3.51 21.41 0.31
CA ALA A 128 -2.78 20.23 0.75
C ALA A 128 -2.64 20.19 2.29
N GLY A 129 -2.95 19.03 2.87
CA GLY A 129 -2.90 18.80 4.33
C GLY A 129 -1.52 18.97 4.97
N ASP A 130 -0.47 18.79 4.18
CA ASP A 130 0.93 18.97 4.54
C ASP A 130 1.72 19.28 3.25
N GLN A 131 2.97 19.71 3.38
CA GLN A 131 3.92 19.64 2.28
C GLN A 131 4.25 18.18 1.98
N GLY A 132 4.60 17.87 0.74
CA GLY A 132 5.11 16.55 0.44
C GLY A 132 5.36 16.31 -1.04
N LEU A 133 5.96 15.17 -1.31
CA LEU A 133 6.19 14.67 -2.66
C LEU A 133 5.66 13.25 -2.75
N MET A 134 5.02 12.89 -3.85
CA MET A 134 4.37 11.60 -4.05
C MET A 134 4.79 11.03 -5.40
N PHE A 135 4.89 9.71 -5.47
CA PHE A 135 5.29 9.00 -6.68
C PHE A 135 4.21 8.01 -7.12
N GLY A 136 3.89 8.06 -8.41
CA GLY A 136 3.09 7.10 -9.15
C GLY A 136 3.99 6.25 -10.03
N PHE A 137 3.74 4.95 -10.11
CA PHE A 137 4.48 4.08 -11.02
C PHE A 137 3.58 3.03 -11.66
N ALA A 138 3.88 2.70 -12.91
CA ALA A 138 3.32 1.56 -13.61
C ALA A 138 4.32 1.00 -14.63
N THR A 139 4.23 -0.30 -14.86
CA THR A 139 4.99 -1.06 -15.87
C THR A 139 4.08 -2.13 -16.45
N ASN A 140 4.31 -2.60 -17.67
CA ASN A 140 3.54 -3.69 -18.29
C ASN A 140 4.11 -5.09 -18.02
N GLU A 141 5.00 -5.23 -17.01
CA GLU A 141 5.56 -6.53 -16.59
C GLU A 141 4.49 -7.52 -16.11
N THR A 142 3.38 -7.04 -15.55
CA THR A 142 2.27 -7.87 -15.08
C THR A 142 0.92 -7.24 -15.42
N ASP A 143 -0.15 -8.05 -15.38
CA ASP A 143 -1.53 -7.58 -15.60
C ASP A 143 -1.99 -6.56 -14.54
N GLU A 144 -1.36 -6.56 -13.36
CA GLU A 144 -1.58 -5.58 -12.30
C GLU A 144 -0.87 -4.25 -12.56
N TYR A 145 -0.11 -4.13 -13.67
CA TYR A 145 0.71 -2.99 -14.03
C TYR A 145 1.77 -2.62 -12.96
N LEU A 146 2.38 -3.63 -12.34
CA LEU A 146 3.39 -3.48 -11.28
C LEU A 146 4.62 -4.32 -11.60
N PRO A 147 5.78 -4.03 -10.98
CA PRO A 147 6.96 -4.88 -11.10
C PRO A 147 6.67 -6.32 -10.65
N LEU A 148 7.18 -7.31 -11.38
CA LEU A 148 6.89 -8.71 -11.07
C LEU A 148 7.32 -9.11 -9.65
N SER A 149 8.47 -8.61 -9.18
CA SER A 149 9.05 -8.95 -7.87
C SER A 149 8.11 -8.60 -6.70
N VAL A 150 7.47 -7.43 -6.75
CA VAL A 150 6.56 -6.99 -5.69
C VAL A 150 5.21 -7.71 -5.77
N VAL A 151 4.69 -7.95 -6.98
CA VAL A 151 3.45 -8.70 -7.20
C VAL A 151 3.57 -10.11 -6.63
N LEU A 152 4.66 -10.83 -6.93
CA LEU A 152 4.88 -12.16 -6.40
C LEU A 152 5.06 -12.14 -4.87
N SER A 153 5.80 -11.16 -4.35
CA SER A 153 5.99 -11.02 -2.89
C SER A 153 4.65 -10.85 -2.16
N HIS A 154 3.73 -10.01 -2.67
CA HIS A 154 2.38 -9.86 -2.12
C HIS A 154 1.55 -11.14 -2.23
N LYS A 155 1.55 -11.77 -3.42
CA LYS A 155 0.78 -13.00 -3.65
C LYS A 155 1.22 -14.13 -2.72
N LEU A 156 2.52 -14.24 -2.43
CA LEU A 156 3.05 -15.27 -1.52
C LEU A 156 2.53 -15.11 -0.08
N VAL A 157 2.61 -13.91 0.51
CA VAL A 157 2.10 -13.70 1.87
C VAL A 157 0.58 -13.72 1.94
N LYS A 158 -0.12 -13.33 0.87
CA LYS A 158 -1.58 -13.46 0.76
C LYS A 158 -1.99 -14.93 0.69
N LYS A 159 -1.27 -15.75 -0.08
CA LYS A 159 -1.50 -17.21 -0.16
C LYS A 159 -1.20 -17.89 1.18
N GLN A 160 -0.15 -17.47 1.90
CA GLN A 160 0.10 -17.93 3.26
C GLN A 160 -1.10 -17.68 4.18
N ALA A 161 -1.69 -16.48 4.13
CA ALA A 161 -2.85 -16.15 4.94
C ALA A 161 -4.09 -16.97 4.53
N GLU A 162 -4.28 -17.22 3.23
CA GLU A 162 -5.36 -18.06 2.70
C GLU A 162 -5.29 -19.50 3.23
N VAL A 163 -4.14 -20.18 3.07
CA VAL A 163 -3.97 -21.59 3.49
C VAL A 163 -3.96 -21.75 5.02
N ARG A 164 -3.63 -20.69 5.75
CA ARG A 164 -3.81 -20.63 7.21
C ARG A 164 -5.30 -20.52 7.57
N ARG A 165 -6.02 -19.57 6.98
CA ARG A 165 -7.42 -19.27 7.31
C ARG A 165 -8.38 -20.39 6.90
N ASN A 166 -8.11 -21.08 5.79
CA ASN A 166 -8.93 -22.20 5.33
C ASN A 166 -8.61 -23.53 6.05
N GLY A 167 -7.55 -23.55 6.87
CA GLY A 167 -7.14 -24.72 7.66
C GLY A 167 -6.32 -25.76 6.90
N GLU A 168 -5.98 -25.55 5.63
CA GLU A 168 -5.14 -26.44 4.82
C GLU A 168 -3.78 -26.67 5.50
N LEU A 169 -3.18 -25.60 6.03
CA LEU A 169 -2.00 -25.65 6.90
C LEU A 169 -2.32 -25.07 8.29
N SER A 170 -3.13 -25.80 9.06
CA SER A 170 -3.64 -25.39 10.39
C SER A 170 -2.59 -25.12 11.47
N TYR A 171 -1.33 -25.50 11.26
CA TYR A 171 -0.23 -25.18 12.16
C TYR A 171 0.40 -23.80 11.88
N LEU A 172 0.04 -23.13 10.78
CA LEU A 172 0.52 -21.78 10.49
C LEU A 172 -0.14 -20.75 11.42
N LEU A 173 0.64 -19.73 11.77
CA LEU A 173 0.22 -18.60 12.60
C LEU A 173 0.31 -17.29 11.78
N PRO A 174 -0.26 -16.17 12.28
CA PRO A 174 -0.51 -14.99 11.45
C PRO A 174 0.74 -14.34 10.82
N ASP A 175 1.88 -14.31 11.49
CA ASP A 175 3.06 -13.57 11.02
C ASP A 175 3.87 -14.33 9.95
N ALA A 176 4.04 -13.74 8.78
CA ALA A 176 4.87 -14.25 7.70
C ALA A 176 5.51 -13.13 6.87
N LYS A 177 6.62 -13.46 6.20
CA LYS A 177 7.42 -12.59 5.35
C LYS A 177 7.80 -13.34 4.07
N ALA A 178 7.74 -12.68 2.92
CA ALA A 178 8.19 -13.22 1.64
C ALA A 178 9.12 -12.23 0.95
N GLN A 179 10.09 -12.74 0.20
CA GLN A 179 11.01 -11.96 -0.61
C GLN A 179 11.24 -12.69 -1.94
N VAL A 180 11.24 -11.95 -3.04
CA VAL A 180 11.42 -12.50 -4.39
C VAL A 180 12.49 -11.69 -5.11
N THR A 181 13.52 -12.39 -5.57
CA THR A 181 14.58 -11.86 -6.42
C THR A 181 14.35 -12.31 -7.86
N VAL A 182 14.33 -11.36 -8.78
CA VAL A 182 14.10 -11.56 -10.22
C VAL A 182 15.35 -11.13 -10.99
N GLU A 183 15.73 -11.93 -11.98
CA GLU A 183 16.79 -11.60 -12.93
C GLU A 183 16.23 -10.74 -14.07
N LEU A 184 16.93 -9.66 -14.40
CA LEU A 184 16.54 -8.69 -15.43
C LEU A 184 17.51 -8.74 -16.61
N ASP A 185 16.99 -8.55 -17.83
CA ASP A 185 17.81 -8.41 -19.04
C ASP A 185 18.44 -7.00 -19.17
N GLU A 186 19.12 -6.72 -20.28
CA GLU A 186 19.68 -5.40 -20.58
C GLU A 186 18.63 -4.28 -20.68
N ASN A 187 17.36 -4.62 -20.94
CA ASN A 187 16.23 -3.70 -21.08
C ASN A 187 15.35 -3.63 -19.82
N ASP A 188 15.83 -4.16 -18.69
CA ASP A 188 15.11 -4.28 -17.41
C ASP A 188 13.87 -5.19 -17.44
N LYS A 189 13.77 -6.12 -18.39
CA LYS A 189 12.65 -7.08 -18.45
C LYS A 189 12.93 -8.30 -17.57
N PRO A 190 11.96 -8.76 -16.76
CA PRO A 190 12.06 -10.02 -16.02
C PRO A 190 12.33 -11.21 -16.92
N THR A 191 13.31 -12.04 -16.55
CA THR A 191 13.70 -13.24 -17.32
C THR A 191 13.45 -14.54 -16.57
N ARG A 192 13.77 -14.59 -15.27
CA ARG A 192 13.56 -15.75 -14.38
C ARG A 192 13.60 -15.34 -12.91
N ILE A 193 13.06 -16.17 -12.02
CA ILE A 193 13.07 -15.97 -10.56
C ILE A 193 14.34 -16.59 -9.99
N ASP A 194 15.25 -15.79 -9.43
CA ASP A 194 16.56 -16.23 -8.93
C ASP A 194 16.50 -16.80 -7.51
N ALA A 195 15.72 -16.16 -6.64
CA ALA A 195 15.54 -16.63 -5.28
C ALA A 195 14.15 -16.28 -4.74
N VAL A 196 13.61 -17.19 -3.93
CA VAL A 196 12.39 -16.98 -3.15
C VAL A 196 12.65 -17.30 -1.69
N VAL A 197 12.40 -16.35 -0.81
CA VAL A 197 12.43 -16.53 0.64
C VAL A 197 11.01 -16.50 1.17
N LEU A 198 10.64 -17.47 2.01
CA LEU A 198 9.40 -17.41 2.78
C LEU A 198 9.67 -17.83 4.22
N SER A 199 9.44 -16.91 5.15
CA SER A 199 9.49 -17.17 6.58
C SER A 199 8.09 -17.05 7.16
N THR A 200 7.57 -18.12 7.75
CA THR A 200 6.22 -18.13 8.33
C THR A 200 6.25 -18.61 9.78
N GLN A 201 5.47 -17.93 10.61
CA GLN A 201 5.19 -18.31 11.98
C GLN A 201 4.40 -19.62 11.99
N HIS A 202 4.71 -20.51 12.93
CA HIS A 202 4.11 -21.83 13.03
C HIS A 202 4.09 -22.36 14.47
N ARG A 203 3.17 -23.28 14.75
CA ARG A 203 3.13 -24.02 16.02
C ARG A 203 4.36 -24.93 16.16
N ASP A 204 4.75 -25.19 17.40
CA ASP A 204 5.85 -26.10 17.74
C ASP A 204 5.64 -27.54 17.21
N SER A 205 4.39 -27.93 16.97
CA SER A 205 4.02 -29.28 16.56
C SER A 205 4.52 -29.69 15.17
N VAL A 206 4.89 -28.76 14.29
CA VAL A 206 5.35 -29.09 12.92
C VAL A 206 6.88 -29.20 12.87
N THR A 207 7.39 -30.21 12.15
CA THR A 207 8.82 -30.32 11.86
C THR A 207 9.22 -29.35 10.76
N LEU A 208 10.49 -28.92 10.72
CA LEU A 208 10.97 -28.04 9.65
C LEU A 208 10.90 -28.70 8.28
N ASP A 209 11.11 -30.01 8.18
CA ASP A 209 11.04 -30.73 6.91
C ASP A 209 9.61 -30.75 6.36
N GLN A 210 8.61 -31.01 7.21
CA GLN A 210 7.21 -30.93 6.84
C GLN A 210 6.83 -29.51 6.43
N LEU A 211 7.21 -28.51 7.26
CA LEU A 211 6.95 -27.10 6.97
C LEU A 211 7.51 -26.69 5.60
N ARG A 212 8.74 -27.08 5.28
CA ARG A 212 9.40 -26.75 4.00
C ARG A 212 8.69 -27.41 2.81
N ALA A 213 8.33 -28.69 2.94
CA ALA A 213 7.60 -29.41 1.90
C ALA A 213 6.21 -28.78 1.65
N ASP A 214 5.49 -28.44 2.72
CA ASP A 214 4.15 -27.88 2.63
C ASP A 214 4.15 -26.45 2.11
N VAL A 215 5.03 -25.57 2.61
CA VAL A 215 5.17 -24.20 2.08
C VAL A 215 5.51 -24.24 0.59
N ARG A 216 6.41 -25.15 0.18
CA ARG A 216 6.76 -25.31 -1.23
C ARG A 216 5.52 -25.64 -2.06
N LYS A 217 4.80 -26.70 -1.67
CA LYS A 217 3.66 -27.26 -2.40
C LYS A 217 2.42 -26.37 -2.40
N PHE A 218 2.06 -25.81 -1.26
CA PHE A 218 0.77 -25.14 -1.05
C PHE A 218 0.85 -23.61 -1.16
N ILE A 219 2.05 -23.03 -1.10
CA ILE A 219 2.25 -21.57 -1.17
C ILE A 219 3.10 -21.16 -2.35
N LEU A 220 4.31 -21.73 -2.51
CA LEU A 220 5.22 -21.29 -3.57
C LEU A 220 4.77 -21.76 -4.96
N ASP A 221 4.63 -23.08 -5.16
CA ASP A 221 4.30 -23.65 -6.47
C ASP A 221 2.97 -23.11 -7.07
N PRO A 222 1.90 -22.84 -6.28
CA PRO A 222 0.67 -22.25 -6.83
C PRO A 222 0.77 -20.76 -7.19
N VAL A 223 1.79 -20.05 -6.69
CA VAL A 223 1.94 -18.59 -6.88
C VAL A 223 3.00 -18.25 -7.93
N LEU A 224 4.09 -19.02 -7.97
CA LEU A 224 5.21 -18.74 -8.87
C LEU A 224 4.87 -19.21 -10.30
N PRO A 225 5.04 -18.34 -11.33
CA PRO A 225 4.84 -18.74 -12.72
C PRO A 225 5.82 -19.85 -13.12
N ALA A 226 5.31 -20.95 -13.66
CA ALA A 226 6.10 -22.14 -13.98
C ALA A 226 7.16 -21.88 -15.06
N ASP A 227 6.91 -20.92 -15.95
CA ASP A 227 7.83 -20.49 -17.01
C ASP A 227 8.93 -19.54 -16.52
N MET A 228 8.83 -19.04 -15.29
CA MET A 228 9.85 -18.19 -14.67
C MET A 228 10.68 -18.92 -13.60
N VAL A 229 10.39 -20.21 -13.38
CA VAL A 229 11.09 -21.08 -12.42
C VAL A 229 11.89 -22.13 -13.19
N ASP A 230 13.12 -22.37 -12.75
CA ASP A 230 14.02 -23.37 -13.30
C ASP A 230 14.80 -24.13 -12.21
N ASP A 231 15.66 -25.07 -12.62
CA ASP A 231 16.47 -25.90 -11.73
C ASP A 231 17.47 -25.09 -10.88
N ASP A 232 17.81 -23.86 -11.29
CA ASP A 232 18.73 -22.97 -10.58
C ASP A 232 18.00 -22.03 -9.60
N THR A 233 16.67 -22.07 -9.56
CA THR A 233 15.87 -21.22 -8.67
C THR A 233 16.07 -21.63 -7.22
N ARG A 234 16.49 -20.67 -6.37
CA ARG A 234 16.81 -20.94 -4.96
C ARG A 234 15.61 -20.71 -4.06
N TYR A 235 15.38 -21.65 -3.14
CA TYR A 235 14.26 -21.59 -2.20
C TYR A 235 14.75 -21.59 -0.75
N TYR A 236 14.39 -20.53 -0.01
CA TYR A 236 14.74 -20.35 1.38
C TYR A 236 13.49 -20.32 2.24
N ILE A 237 13.07 -21.50 2.70
CA ILE A 237 11.88 -21.64 3.56
C ILE A 237 12.31 -21.77 5.02
N ASN A 238 11.92 -20.77 5.82
CA ASN A 238 12.33 -20.62 7.22
C ASN A 238 13.84 -20.83 7.42
N PRO A 239 14.70 -20.00 6.78
CA PRO A 239 16.15 -20.21 6.76
C PRO A 239 16.82 -20.10 8.14
N THR A 240 16.22 -19.35 9.08
CA THR A 240 16.68 -19.25 10.47
C THR A 240 16.22 -20.43 11.34
N GLY A 241 15.48 -21.39 10.77
CA GLY A 241 14.88 -22.51 11.48
C GLY A 241 13.49 -22.15 12.03
N ARG A 242 13.30 -22.33 13.33
CA ARG A 242 11.98 -22.22 13.95
C ARG A 242 11.54 -20.78 14.11
N PHE A 243 10.25 -20.53 13.88
CA PHE A 243 9.60 -19.23 14.03
C PHE A 243 8.26 -19.45 14.75
N VAL A 244 8.34 -19.68 16.07
CA VAL A 244 7.15 -19.98 16.89
C VAL A 244 6.54 -18.70 17.48
N ILE A 245 7.39 -17.81 17.98
CA ILE A 245 6.97 -16.52 18.54
C ILE A 245 7.06 -15.47 17.42
N GLY A 246 5.92 -14.87 17.07
CA GLY A 246 5.82 -13.81 16.06
C GLY A 246 4.82 -12.73 16.49
N GLY A 247 4.48 -11.85 15.55
CA GLY A 247 3.53 -10.77 15.78
C GLY A 247 4.03 -9.74 16.82
N PRO A 248 3.11 -8.97 17.45
CA PRO A 248 3.46 -7.97 18.45
C PRO A 248 4.16 -8.50 19.70
N LYS A 249 4.12 -9.82 19.93
CA LYS A 249 4.92 -10.47 20.99
C LYS A 249 6.38 -10.68 20.58
N GLY A 250 6.64 -10.91 19.30
CA GLY A 250 7.99 -11.13 18.76
C GLY A 250 8.72 -9.82 18.44
N ASP A 251 8.00 -8.81 17.97
CA ASP A 251 8.57 -7.51 17.57
C ASP A 251 7.54 -6.39 17.75
N ALA A 252 7.99 -5.15 17.92
CA ALA A 252 7.11 -4.00 17.96
C ALA A 252 6.62 -3.62 16.55
N GLY A 253 5.44 -3.02 16.47
CA GLY A 253 4.87 -2.52 15.22
C GLY A 253 4.48 -1.05 15.32
N MET A 254 4.56 -0.34 14.19
CA MET A 254 4.10 1.04 14.07
C MET A 254 3.51 1.28 12.68
N THR A 255 2.43 2.08 12.63
CA THR A 255 1.81 2.54 11.40
C THR A 255 2.85 3.21 10.49
N GLY A 256 2.77 2.95 9.19
CA GLY A 256 3.65 3.59 8.20
C GLY A 256 5.10 3.09 8.21
N ARG A 257 5.41 1.94 8.80
CA ARG A 257 6.76 1.33 8.75
C ARG A 257 6.97 0.35 7.61
N LYS A 258 5.99 0.24 6.71
CA LYS A 258 5.99 -0.66 5.56
C LYS A 258 5.70 0.04 4.22
N ILE A 259 5.97 1.35 4.12
CA ILE A 259 5.67 2.18 2.93
C ILE A 259 6.21 1.64 1.59
N ILE A 260 7.35 0.95 1.59
CA ILE A 260 7.89 0.34 0.36
C ILE A 260 7.14 -0.95 -0.01
N VAL A 261 6.70 -1.71 0.99
CA VAL A 261 5.80 -2.85 0.81
C VAL A 261 4.42 -2.36 0.37
N ASP A 262 3.99 -1.19 0.80
CA ASP A 262 2.69 -0.63 0.41
C ASP A 262 2.60 -0.13 -1.02
N THR A 263 3.76 0.09 -1.64
CA THR A 263 3.88 0.74 -2.95
C THR A 263 4.49 -0.20 -4.00
N TYR A 264 5.73 0.06 -4.41
CA TYR A 264 6.33 -0.53 -5.61
C TYR A 264 7.49 -1.47 -5.29
N GLY A 265 7.61 -1.92 -4.04
CA GLY A 265 8.62 -2.91 -3.62
C GLY A 265 10.07 -2.48 -3.86
N GLY A 266 10.31 -1.16 -3.85
CA GLY A 266 11.63 -0.54 -4.04
C GLY A 266 11.99 -0.26 -5.49
N TYR A 267 11.14 -0.62 -6.45
CA TYR A 267 11.42 -0.47 -7.88
C TYR A 267 11.33 0.99 -8.33
N ALA A 268 10.36 1.72 -7.75
CA ALA A 268 10.15 3.14 -7.98
C ALA A 268 10.49 3.94 -6.72
N ARG A 269 10.69 5.25 -6.91
CA ARG A 269 10.97 6.18 -5.81
C ARG A 269 9.76 6.29 -4.89
N HIS A 270 10.03 6.72 -3.65
CA HIS A 270 9.00 6.91 -2.64
C HIS A 270 9.13 8.29 -1.99
N GLY A 271 8.00 8.91 -1.68
CA GLY A 271 7.92 10.27 -1.17
C GLY A 271 8.21 10.43 0.32
N GLY A 272 8.01 9.34 1.08
CA GLY A 272 8.20 9.26 2.53
C GLY A 272 6.89 9.24 3.32
N GLY A 273 5.80 9.73 2.75
CA GLY A 273 4.48 9.72 3.37
C GLY A 273 3.89 8.32 3.53
N ALA A 274 3.45 7.96 4.73
CA ALA A 274 2.65 6.77 4.99
C ALA A 274 1.18 6.96 4.59
N PHE A 275 0.45 5.86 4.40
CA PHE A 275 -0.96 5.89 3.97
C PHE A 275 -1.95 5.66 5.12
N SER A 276 -1.79 4.56 5.87
CA SER A 276 -2.78 4.11 6.85
C SER A 276 -3.12 5.14 7.93
N GLY A 277 -4.39 5.21 8.32
CA GLY A 277 -4.88 6.14 9.36
C GLY A 277 -5.15 7.57 8.90
N LYS A 278 -4.80 7.90 7.66
CA LYS A 278 -4.99 9.23 7.09
C LYS A 278 -6.23 9.32 6.21
N ASP A 279 -7.06 10.34 6.41
CA ASP A 279 -8.17 10.63 5.50
C ASP A 279 -7.65 11.18 4.15
N ALA A 280 -8.55 11.27 3.18
CA ALA A 280 -8.21 11.59 1.79
C ALA A 280 -7.66 13.01 1.58
N THR A 281 -7.75 13.91 2.56
CA THR A 281 -7.19 15.26 2.41
C THR A 281 -5.70 15.32 2.71
N LYS A 282 -5.13 14.23 3.25
CA LYS A 282 -3.68 14.08 3.40
C LYS A 282 -3.12 13.61 2.07
N VAL A 283 -2.44 14.52 1.37
CA VAL A 283 -1.92 14.30 0.01
C VAL A 283 -0.94 13.12 -0.07
N ASP A 284 -0.29 12.74 1.04
CA ASP A 284 0.51 11.51 1.13
C ASP A 284 -0.24 10.28 0.61
N ARG A 285 -1.54 10.16 0.91
CA ARG A 285 -2.38 9.07 0.47
C ARG A 285 -3.05 9.39 -0.87
N SER A 286 -3.80 10.50 -0.93
CA SER A 286 -4.63 10.79 -2.10
C SER A 286 -3.83 11.08 -3.36
N ALA A 287 -2.74 11.86 -3.26
CA ALA A 287 -1.91 12.15 -4.43
C ALA A 287 -1.03 10.96 -4.85
N ALA A 288 -0.63 10.08 -3.91
CA ALA A 288 -0.01 8.80 -4.26
C ALA A 288 -0.97 7.90 -5.05
N TYR A 289 -2.25 7.86 -4.65
CA TYR A 289 -3.28 7.12 -5.38
C TYR A 289 -3.57 7.74 -6.76
N ALA A 290 -3.68 9.07 -6.84
CA ALA A 290 -3.88 9.77 -8.12
C ALA A 290 -2.71 9.53 -9.09
N THR A 291 -1.48 9.65 -8.62
CA THR A 291 -0.31 9.41 -9.47
C THR A 291 -0.20 7.95 -9.91
N ARG A 292 -0.58 6.98 -9.06
CA ARG A 292 -0.76 5.57 -9.47
C ARG A 292 -1.80 5.44 -10.59
N HIS A 293 -2.97 6.04 -10.42
CA HIS A 293 -4.06 5.99 -11.40
C HIS A 293 -3.61 6.53 -12.76
N ILE A 294 -2.95 7.68 -12.78
CA ILE A 294 -2.41 8.30 -13.98
C ILE A 294 -1.35 7.40 -14.63
N ALA A 295 -0.35 6.94 -13.87
CA ALA A 295 0.72 6.09 -14.39
C ALA A 295 0.16 4.81 -15.02
N LYS A 296 -0.78 4.16 -14.33
CA LYS A 296 -1.45 2.95 -14.80
C LYS A 296 -2.20 3.19 -16.11
N ASN A 297 -2.97 4.28 -16.20
CA ASN A 297 -3.70 4.65 -17.42
C ASN A 297 -2.76 4.99 -18.60
N ILE A 298 -1.61 5.62 -18.36
CA ILE A 298 -0.60 5.89 -19.40
C ILE A 298 -0.04 4.59 -19.99
N VAL A 299 0.35 3.63 -19.14
CA VAL A 299 0.88 2.33 -19.60
C VAL A 299 -0.23 1.51 -20.29
N ALA A 300 -1.44 1.48 -19.73
CA ALA A 300 -2.58 0.79 -20.35
C ALA A 300 -3.01 1.41 -21.68
N ALA A 301 -2.85 2.73 -21.86
CA ALA A 301 -3.05 3.40 -23.14
C ALA A 301 -1.99 3.04 -24.19
N GLY A 302 -0.92 2.35 -23.78
CA GLY A 302 0.19 1.96 -24.64
C GLY A 302 1.08 3.13 -25.02
N LEU A 303 1.10 4.19 -24.21
CA LEU A 303 1.93 5.39 -24.41
C LEU A 303 3.36 5.21 -23.88
N ALA A 304 3.59 4.26 -22.97
CA ALA A 304 4.90 3.84 -22.48
C ALA A 304 4.85 2.37 -22.02
N GLU A 305 6.00 1.68 -21.98
CA GLU A 305 6.09 0.36 -21.33
C GLU A 305 6.16 0.50 -19.80
N LYS A 306 6.85 1.54 -19.31
CA LYS A 306 6.90 1.92 -17.89
C LYS A 306 6.96 3.43 -17.73
N VAL A 307 6.39 3.93 -16.63
CA VAL A 307 6.36 5.37 -16.32
C VAL A 307 6.41 5.59 -14.81
N GLU A 308 7.22 6.56 -14.38
CA GLU A 308 7.21 7.13 -13.05
C GLU A 308 6.70 8.58 -13.13
N ILE A 309 5.82 8.95 -12.21
CA ILE A 309 5.25 10.29 -12.09
C ILE A 309 5.57 10.81 -10.70
N GLN A 310 6.08 12.02 -10.61
CA GLN A 310 6.24 12.74 -9.34
C GLN A 310 5.30 13.93 -9.31
N VAL A 311 4.61 14.10 -8.18
CA VAL A 311 3.91 15.35 -7.84
C VAL A 311 4.43 15.87 -6.50
N ALA A 312 4.39 17.17 -6.30
CA ALA A 312 4.71 17.77 -5.01
C ALA A 312 3.72 18.88 -4.65
N TYR A 313 3.47 19.05 -3.36
CA TYR A 313 2.56 20.06 -2.81
C TYR A 313 3.26 20.88 -1.74
N ALA A 314 2.85 22.14 -1.64
CA ALA A 314 3.12 22.98 -0.49
C ALA A 314 1.89 22.98 0.43
N ILE A 315 2.11 22.98 1.74
CA ILE A 315 1.02 22.97 2.72
C ILE A 315 0.06 24.15 2.49
N GLY A 316 -1.24 23.87 2.50
CA GLY A 316 -2.30 24.87 2.28
C GLY A 316 -2.42 25.41 0.86
N VAL A 317 -1.70 24.86 -0.12
CA VAL A 317 -1.83 25.17 -1.54
C VAL A 317 -2.60 24.04 -2.22
N ALA A 318 -3.60 24.37 -3.05
CA ALA A 318 -4.38 23.36 -3.75
C ALA A 318 -3.59 22.79 -4.94
N LYS A 319 -2.98 23.66 -5.75
CA LYS A 319 -2.27 23.24 -6.96
C LYS A 319 -0.91 22.60 -6.63
N PRO A 320 -0.51 21.53 -7.34
CA PRO A 320 0.82 20.96 -7.17
C PRO A 320 1.89 21.98 -7.59
N VAL A 321 2.98 22.06 -6.81
CA VAL A 321 4.14 22.91 -7.13
C VAL A 321 4.99 22.32 -8.25
N SER A 322 4.92 21.00 -8.46
CA SER A 322 5.57 20.32 -9.58
C SER A 322 4.79 19.08 -10.01
N VAL A 323 4.91 18.79 -11.31
CA VAL A 323 4.51 17.52 -11.93
C VAL A 323 5.67 17.12 -12.85
N ASN A 324 6.22 15.93 -12.65
CA ASN A 324 7.33 15.39 -13.44
C ASN A 324 6.98 13.97 -13.91
N VAL A 325 7.39 13.63 -15.14
CA VAL A 325 7.19 12.32 -15.76
C VAL A 325 8.56 11.80 -16.22
N ASN A 326 8.76 10.50 -16.07
CA ASN A 326 9.90 9.78 -16.64
C ASN A 326 9.44 8.43 -17.19
N THR A 327 9.51 8.25 -18.51
CA THR A 327 9.16 6.99 -19.18
C THR A 327 10.34 6.02 -19.34
N PHE A 328 11.52 6.37 -18.79
CA PHE A 328 12.74 5.58 -18.86
C PHE A 328 13.13 5.19 -20.30
N GLY A 329 12.83 6.07 -21.27
CA GLY A 329 13.09 5.85 -22.69
C GLY A 329 12.11 4.89 -23.38
N THR A 330 11.02 4.50 -22.71
CA THR A 330 9.99 3.60 -23.26
C THR A 330 8.75 4.33 -23.81
N GLY A 331 8.71 5.66 -23.69
CA GLY A 331 7.61 6.49 -24.17
C GLY A 331 7.50 6.52 -25.70
N LYS A 332 6.26 6.49 -26.22
CA LYS A 332 5.93 6.73 -27.63
C LYS A 332 5.72 8.22 -27.96
N VAL A 333 5.54 9.02 -26.92
CA VAL A 333 5.50 10.49 -26.93
C VAL A 333 6.51 10.99 -25.91
N SER A 334 6.89 12.27 -25.98
CA SER A 334 7.86 12.83 -25.04
C SER A 334 7.30 12.94 -23.61
N ASP A 335 8.18 12.92 -22.62
CA ASP A 335 7.79 13.10 -21.22
C ASP A 335 7.11 14.48 -20.99
N ASP A 336 7.53 15.52 -21.72
CA ASP A 336 6.91 16.85 -21.67
C ASP A 336 5.48 16.86 -22.23
N GLU A 337 5.23 16.12 -23.31
CA GLU A 337 3.89 15.92 -23.86
C GLU A 337 2.98 15.14 -22.90
N LEU A 338 3.51 14.17 -22.17
CA LEU A 338 2.78 13.48 -21.10
C LEU A 338 2.46 14.43 -19.94
N VAL A 339 3.38 15.31 -19.53
CA VAL A 339 3.11 16.32 -18.51
C VAL A 339 1.96 17.25 -18.94
N ALA A 340 1.93 17.67 -20.20
CA ALA A 340 0.83 18.48 -20.74
C ALA A 340 -0.51 17.72 -20.69
N ALA A 341 -0.54 16.48 -21.16
CA ALA A 341 -1.75 15.64 -21.10
C ALA A 341 -2.23 15.40 -19.66
N ILE A 342 -1.31 15.18 -18.72
CA ILE A 342 -1.66 15.02 -17.30
C ILE A 342 -2.38 16.27 -16.77
N ARG A 343 -1.83 17.45 -17.06
CA ARG A 343 -2.40 18.73 -16.61
C ARG A 343 -3.76 19.03 -17.23
N ASP A 344 -3.99 18.57 -18.46
CA ASP A 344 -5.24 18.83 -19.19
C ASP A 344 -6.35 17.83 -18.84
N LEU A 345 -6.01 16.58 -18.49
CA LEU A 345 -6.97 15.47 -18.36
C LEU A 345 -7.25 15.02 -16.92
N PHE A 346 -6.38 15.36 -15.97
CA PHE A 346 -6.47 14.90 -14.59
C PHE A 346 -6.45 16.08 -13.63
N GLU A 347 -7.40 16.08 -12.68
CA GLU A 347 -7.40 17.06 -11.61
C GLU A 347 -6.48 16.60 -10.48
N LEU A 348 -5.45 17.40 -10.21
CA LEU A 348 -4.43 17.12 -9.19
C LEU A 348 -4.59 17.96 -7.93
N ARG A 349 -5.58 18.85 -7.85
CA ARG A 349 -5.92 19.52 -6.58
C ARG A 349 -6.55 18.52 -5.61
N PRO A 350 -6.28 18.59 -4.29
CA PRO A 350 -6.82 17.65 -3.31
C PRO A 350 -8.34 17.45 -3.41
N ALA A 351 -9.11 18.52 -3.59
CA ALA A 351 -10.56 18.44 -3.74
C ALA A 351 -10.99 17.58 -4.94
N GLY A 352 -10.36 17.80 -6.10
CA GLY A 352 -10.70 17.05 -7.31
C GLY A 352 -10.21 15.61 -7.27
N ILE A 353 -9.03 15.35 -6.68
CA ILE A 353 -8.58 13.96 -6.45
C ILE A 353 -9.60 13.19 -5.59
N ILE A 354 -10.10 13.83 -4.52
CA ILE A 354 -11.08 13.22 -3.63
C ILE A 354 -12.40 12.92 -4.36
N GLU A 355 -12.84 13.82 -5.23
CA GLU A 355 -14.05 13.68 -6.03
C GLU A 355 -13.90 12.59 -7.10
N ASP A 356 -12.87 12.70 -7.95
CA ASP A 356 -12.61 11.79 -9.08
C ASP A 356 -12.40 10.35 -8.61
N LEU A 357 -11.70 10.16 -7.49
CA LEU A 357 -11.41 8.84 -6.93
C LEU A 357 -12.35 8.42 -5.81
N ASP A 358 -13.42 9.18 -5.53
CA ASP A 358 -14.46 8.84 -4.56
C ASP A 358 -13.88 8.42 -3.18
N LEU A 359 -12.96 9.23 -2.65
CA LEU A 359 -12.10 8.87 -1.51
C LEU A 359 -12.73 9.11 -0.13
N ARG A 360 -14.00 9.49 -0.04
CA ARG A 360 -14.69 9.70 1.25
C ARG A 360 -15.52 8.51 1.72
N LYS A 361 -15.31 7.33 1.12
CA LYS A 361 -16.01 6.09 1.48
C LYS A 361 -15.11 5.14 2.26
N PRO A 362 -15.67 4.36 3.20
CA PRO A 362 -14.92 3.33 3.92
C PRO A 362 -14.48 2.22 2.96
N ARG A 363 -13.18 1.94 2.90
CA ARG A 363 -12.54 0.88 2.10
C ARG A 363 -11.05 0.66 2.44
N TYR A 364 -10.48 1.44 3.34
CA TYR A 364 -9.04 1.56 3.54
C TYR A 364 -8.44 0.41 4.34
N GLU A 365 -9.20 -0.24 5.24
CA GLU A 365 -8.71 -1.40 6.00
C GLU A 365 -8.28 -2.52 5.04
N ALA A 366 -9.01 -2.67 3.94
CA ALA A 366 -8.68 -3.66 2.91
C ALA A 366 -7.31 -3.38 2.28
N THR A 367 -6.86 -2.12 2.21
CA THR A 367 -5.59 -1.71 1.57
C THR A 367 -4.37 -1.84 2.49
N ALA A 368 -4.59 -1.88 3.81
CA ALA A 368 -3.53 -1.83 4.81
C ALA A 368 -2.59 -3.05 4.84
N ALA A 369 -2.89 -4.09 4.04
CA ALA A 369 -1.99 -5.22 3.80
C ALA A 369 -2.04 -5.67 2.33
N TYR A 370 -0.96 -6.34 1.90
CA TYR A 370 -0.80 -6.88 0.54
C TYR A 370 -0.68 -5.83 -0.58
N GLY A 371 -0.23 -4.62 -0.22
CA GLY A 371 -0.04 -3.52 -1.16
C GLY A 371 -1.32 -2.70 -1.39
N HIS A 372 -1.15 -1.39 -1.58
CA HIS A 372 -2.25 -0.48 -1.91
C HIS A 372 -2.59 -0.48 -3.41
N PHE A 373 -1.67 -1.00 -4.23
CA PHE A 373 -1.72 -0.96 -5.69
C PHE A 373 -1.76 -2.37 -6.29
N GLY A 374 -2.28 -2.47 -7.51
CA GLY A 374 -2.31 -3.72 -8.26
C GLY A 374 -3.29 -4.77 -7.71
N ARG A 375 -4.45 -4.33 -7.22
CA ARG A 375 -5.43 -5.19 -6.54
C ARG A 375 -6.79 -5.21 -7.24
N PRO A 376 -6.92 -5.97 -8.34
CA PRO A 376 -8.16 -6.00 -9.13
C PRO A 376 -9.36 -6.58 -8.36
N GLU A 377 -9.15 -7.31 -7.27
CA GLU A 377 -10.22 -7.89 -6.47
C GLU A 377 -10.96 -6.89 -5.55
N LEU A 378 -10.44 -5.67 -5.39
CA LEU A 378 -10.99 -4.67 -4.46
C LEU A 378 -11.81 -3.55 -5.12
N ASP A 379 -11.90 -3.49 -6.46
CA ASP A 379 -12.49 -2.35 -7.21
C ASP A 379 -12.07 -0.98 -6.65
N LEU A 380 -10.75 -0.78 -6.54
CA LEU A 380 -10.19 0.48 -6.06
C LEU A 380 -10.23 1.53 -7.17
N PRO A 381 -10.74 2.75 -6.94
CA PRO A 381 -10.85 3.76 -7.99
C PRO A 381 -9.53 4.11 -8.67
N TRP A 382 -8.43 4.16 -7.92
CA TRP A 382 -7.11 4.45 -8.48
C TRP A 382 -6.50 3.31 -9.30
N GLU A 383 -7.13 2.14 -9.34
CA GLU A 383 -6.71 1.02 -10.19
C GLU A 383 -7.54 0.93 -11.48
N ARG A 384 -8.53 1.80 -11.69
CA ARG A 384 -9.38 1.82 -12.89
C ARG A 384 -8.63 2.33 -14.12
N LEU A 385 -9.01 1.81 -15.28
CA LEU A 385 -8.44 2.16 -16.60
C LEU A 385 -9.40 3.04 -17.42
N ASP A 386 -10.09 3.95 -16.74
CA ASP A 386 -11.16 4.80 -17.27
C ASP A 386 -10.65 6.03 -18.04
N LYS A 387 -9.36 6.35 -17.96
CA LYS A 387 -8.71 7.46 -18.69
C LYS A 387 -7.94 7.01 -19.93
N VAL A 388 -7.95 5.71 -20.25
CA VAL A 388 -7.23 5.14 -21.40
C VAL A 388 -7.68 5.75 -22.74
N ASP A 389 -8.99 5.83 -22.98
CA ASP A 389 -9.51 6.33 -24.26
C ASP A 389 -9.33 7.84 -24.40
N GLU A 390 -9.48 8.60 -23.31
CA GLU A 390 -9.19 10.05 -23.28
C GLU A 390 -7.71 10.32 -23.59
N LEU A 391 -6.78 9.57 -22.98
CA LEU A 391 -5.35 9.67 -23.26
C LEU A 391 -5.03 9.36 -24.73
N LYS A 392 -5.60 8.28 -25.28
CA LYS A 392 -5.41 7.95 -26.71
C LYS A 392 -5.96 9.06 -27.60
N ALA A 393 -7.14 9.59 -27.31
CA ALA A 393 -7.74 10.68 -28.07
C ALA A 393 -6.91 11.97 -28.01
N TYR A 394 -6.25 12.25 -26.89
CA TYR A 394 -5.39 13.42 -26.73
C TYR A 394 -4.19 13.40 -27.69
N PHE A 395 -3.57 12.24 -27.89
CA PHE A 395 -2.38 12.07 -28.74
C PHE A 395 -2.67 11.64 -30.19
N ASN A 396 -3.87 11.15 -30.48
CA ASN A 396 -4.31 10.79 -31.85
C ASN A 396 -4.95 11.97 -32.61
N LYS A 397 -4.59 13.21 -32.27
CA LYS A 397 -5.06 14.42 -32.98
C LYS A 397 -4.43 14.59 -34.35
#